data_AF-A0A246DL68-F1
#
_entry.id   AF-A0A246DL68-F1
#
_cell.length_a   1.000
_cell.length_b   1.000
_cell.length_c   1.000
_cell.angle_alpha   90.00
_cell.angle_beta   90.00
_cell.angle_gamma   90.00
#
_symmetry.space_group_name_H-M   'P 1'
#
loop_
_entity.id
_entity.type
_entity.pdbx_description
1 polymer ?
#
loop_
_entity_poly.entity_id
_entity_poly.type
_entity_poly.pdbx_seq_one_letter_code
_entity_poly.pdbx_strand_id
1 'polypeptide(L)'
;MTRDRYSCEAGWHPIVDRFVAVGQEHKGFELYRAGEKWGFLDLAWEANGGRPEALKAAEDIAFEESPRTCEICGAAGSLRTFHW
;
A
#
# COMPACT_ATOMS: atom_id res chain seq x y z
N MET A 1 -1.04 13.07 -11.27
CA MET A 1 -2.19 12.39 -10.64
C MET A 1 -2.28 12.91 -9.21
N THR A 2 -3.45 13.42 -8.82
CA THR A 2 -3.64 14.24 -7.63
C THR A 2 -3.46 13.38 -6.37
N ARG A 3 -2.45 13.70 -5.56
CA ARG A 3 -2.01 13.03 -4.33
C ARG A 3 -2.98 13.20 -3.14
N ASP A 4 -4.28 13.38 -3.44
CA ASP A 4 -5.33 13.75 -2.49
C ASP A 4 -6.26 12.57 -2.14
N ARG A 5 -5.99 11.35 -2.64
CA ARG A 5 -6.91 10.21 -2.50
C ARG A 5 -6.64 9.30 -1.30
N TYR A 6 -5.49 9.40 -0.63
CA TYR A 6 -5.08 8.44 0.41
C TYR A 6 -4.47 9.11 1.64
N SER A 7 -4.71 8.52 2.81
CA SER A 7 -4.29 9.00 4.14
C SER A 7 -3.11 8.18 4.66
N CYS A 8 -2.13 7.90 3.79
CA CYS A 8 -0.85 7.35 4.21
C CYS A 8 0.19 8.48 4.22
N GLU A 9 1.09 8.43 5.19
CA GLU A 9 2.18 9.40 5.28
C GLU A 9 3.14 9.27 4.09
N ALA A 10 3.88 10.35 3.81
CA ALA A 10 4.58 10.52 2.54
C ALA A 10 5.65 9.47 2.23
N GLY A 11 6.17 8.81 3.26
CA GLY A 11 7.18 7.76 3.17
C GLY A 11 6.69 6.46 2.57
N TRP A 12 5.39 6.16 2.63
CA TRP A 12 4.82 4.97 1.98
C TRP A 12 4.33 5.21 0.55
N HIS A 13 4.35 6.45 0.06
CA HIS A 13 3.97 6.76 -1.32
C HIS A 13 4.68 5.88 -2.37
N PRO A 14 6.00 5.60 -2.29
CA PRO A 14 6.65 4.74 -3.29
C PRO A 14 6.18 3.27 -3.25
N ILE A 15 5.68 2.80 -2.11
CA ILE A 15 5.08 1.46 -1.97
C ILE A 15 3.70 1.48 -2.63
N VAL A 16 2.89 2.48 -2.30
CA VAL A 16 1.54 2.66 -2.86
C VAL A 16 1.58 2.90 -4.37
N ASP A 17 2.54 3.69 -4.88
CA ASP A 17 2.69 3.98 -6.32
C ASP A 17 3.00 2.71 -7.11
N ARG A 18 3.84 1.81 -6.57
CA ARG A 18 4.12 0.50 -7.18
C ARG A 18 2.89 -0.40 -7.19
N PHE A 19 2.13 -0.42 -6.10
CA PHE A 19 0.87 -1.15 -6.04
C PHE A 19 -0.13 -0.62 -7.09
N VAL A 20 -0.29 0.70 -7.18
CA VAL A 20 -1.18 1.35 -8.15
C VAL A 20 -0.75 1.05 -9.59
N ALA A 21 0.55 1.00 -9.87
CA ALA A 21 1.04 0.64 -11.20
C ALA A 21 0.59 -0.76 -11.64
N VAL A 22 0.64 -1.75 -10.73
CA VAL A 22 0.09 -3.10 -10.99
C VAL A 22 -1.42 -3.04 -11.18
N GLY A 23 -2.13 -2.31 -10.33
CA GLY A 23 -3.58 -2.17 -10.43
C GLY A 23 -4.05 -1.56 -11.74
N GLN A 24 -3.32 -0.59 -12.30
CA GLN A 24 -3.63 0.04 -13.58
C GLN A 24 -3.62 -0.93 -14.78
N GLU A 25 -2.99 -2.11 -14.64
CA GLU A 25 -3.03 -3.16 -15.66
C GLU A 25 -4.37 -3.93 -15.66
N HIS A 26 -5.18 -3.77 -14.60
CA HIS A 26 -6.46 -4.45 -14.44
C HIS A 26 -7.65 -3.52 -14.73
N LYS A 27 -8.62 -4.02 -15.50
CA LYS A 27 -9.84 -3.25 -15.79
C LYS A 27 -10.65 -3.01 -14.52
N GLY A 28 -11.18 -1.79 -14.37
CA GLY A 28 -12.02 -1.42 -13.23
C GLY A 28 -11.24 -1.33 -11.91
N PHE A 29 -9.92 -1.21 -11.96
CA PHE A 29 -9.13 -0.97 -10.76
C PHE A 29 -9.41 0.43 -10.21
N GLU A 30 -9.79 0.47 -8.94
CA GLU A 30 -9.88 1.70 -8.17
C GLU A 30 -9.33 1.46 -6.77
N LEU A 31 -8.36 2.27 -6.36
CA LEU A 31 -7.88 2.32 -4.98
C LEU A 31 -8.68 3.41 -4.25
N TYR A 32 -9.34 3.05 -3.16
CA TYR A 32 -10.17 3.95 -2.35
C TYR A 32 -9.43 4.54 -1.16
N ARG A 33 -8.54 3.74 -0.57
CA ARG A 33 -7.80 4.10 0.64
C ARG A 33 -6.42 3.44 0.62
N ALA A 34 -5.41 4.23 0.97
CA ALA A 34 -4.17 3.73 1.55
C ALA A 34 -3.97 4.44 2.89
N GLY A 35 -3.56 3.71 3.92
CA GLY A 35 -3.35 4.28 5.25
C GLY A 35 -2.67 3.31 6.20
N GLU A 36 -2.42 3.75 7.43
CA GLU A 36 -1.83 2.93 8.47
C GLU A 36 -2.88 2.13 9.25
N LYS A 37 -2.52 0.90 9.58
CA LYS A 37 -3.26 0.02 10.49
C LYS A 37 -2.30 -0.93 11.22
N TRP A 38 -2.18 -0.78 12.54
CA TRP A 38 -1.31 -1.57 13.42
C TRP A 38 0.20 -1.52 13.09
N GLY A 39 0.67 -0.44 12.49
CA GLY A 39 2.04 -0.24 12.00
C GLY A 39 2.26 -0.73 10.57
N PHE A 40 1.20 -1.16 9.88
CA PHE A 40 1.30 -1.69 8.51
C PHE A 40 0.50 -0.85 7.54
N LEU A 41 0.88 -0.90 6.26
CA LEU A 41 0.12 -0.31 5.18
C LEU A 41 -1.14 -1.15 4.91
N ASP A 42 -2.30 -0.52 5.04
CA ASP A 42 -3.62 -1.06 4.74
C ASP A 42 -4.13 -0.41 3.44
N LEU A 43 -4.46 -1.25 2.45
CA LEU A 43 -4.94 -0.84 1.14
C LEU A 43 -6.39 -1.32 0.96
N ALA A 44 -7.28 -0.41 0.54
CA ALA A 44 -8.65 -0.75 0.18
C ALA A 44 -8.88 -0.42 -1.30
N TRP A 45 -9.15 -1.44 -2.11
CA TRP A 45 -9.25 -1.34 -3.56
C TRP A 45 -10.31 -2.28 -4.12
N GLU A 46 -10.75 -2.02 -5.35
CA GLU A 46 -11.55 -2.92 -6.17
C GLU A 46 -10.90 -3.17 -7.53
N ALA A 47 -11.31 -4.25 -8.20
CA ALA A 47 -11.01 -4.54 -9.59
C ALA A 47 -12.15 -5.36 -10.21
N ASN A 48 -12.37 -5.24 -11.53
CA ASN A 48 -13.37 -6.07 -12.19
C ASN A 48 -12.98 -7.55 -12.11
N GLY A 49 -13.94 -8.40 -11.78
CA GLY A 49 -13.70 -9.83 -11.60
C GLY A 49 -13.17 -10.22 -10.22
N GLY A 50 -13.21 -9.31 -9.23
CA GLY A 50 -12.95 -9.62 -7.82
C GLY A 50 -11.53 -9.28 -7.40
N ARG A 51 -10.76 -10.27 -6.91
CA ARG A 51 -9.37 -10.10 -6.47
C ARG A 51 -8.41 -10.85 -7.41
N PRO A 52 -7.88 -10.18 -8.46
CA PRO A 52 -6.84 -10.76 -9.31
C PRO A 52 -5.62 -11.16 -8.48
N GLU A 53 -4.99 -12.28 -8.82
CA GLU A 53 -3.83 -12.82 -8.08
C GLU A 53 -2.65 -11.85 -8.10
N ALA A 54 -2.39 -11.17 -9.22
CA ALA A 54 -1.32 -10.17 -9.34
C ALA A 54 -1.52 -8.98 -8.39
N LEU A 55 -2.76 -8.49 -8.25
CA LEU A 55 -3.10 -7.42 -7.32
C LEU A 55 -2.97 -7.87 -5.86
N LYS A 56 -3.36 -9.11 -5.56
CA LYS A 56 -3.18 -9.70 -4.23
C LYS A 56 -1.69 -9.84 -3.88
N ALA A 57 -0.87 -10.33 -4.81
CA ALA A 57 0.57 -10.42 -4.62
C ALA A 57 1.21 -9.04 -4.41
N ALA A 58 0.77 -8.03 -5.16
CA ALA A 58 1.23 -6.65 -4.99
C ALA A 58 0.82 -6.06 -3.62
N GLU A 59 -0.40 -6.36 -3.15
CA GLU A 59 -0.89 -6.01 -1.81
C GLU A 59 -0.03 -6.65 -0.71
N ASP A 60 0.28 -7.95 -0.84
CA ASP A 60 1.12 -8.68 0.12
C ASP A 60 2.55 -8.10 0.17
N ILE A 61 3.16 -7.80 -0.99
CA ILE A 61 4.48 -7.13 -1.05
C ILE A 61 4.44 -5.77 -0.37
N ALA A 62 3.41 -4.97 -0.63
CA ALA A 62 3.25 -3.65 -0.04
C ALA A 62 3.14 -3.72 1.49
N PHE A 63 2.38 -4.70 1.99
CA PHE A 63 2.26 -4.98 3.42
C PHE A 63 3.61 -5.38 4.03
N GLU A 64 4.37 -6.28 3.41
CA GLU A 64 5.68 -6.75 3.91
C GLU A 64 6.76 -5.67 3.93
N GLU A 65 6.72 -4.72 2.99
CA GLU A 65 7.67 -3.61 2.91
C GLU A 65 7.34 -2.47 3.88
N SER A 66 6.06 -2.26 4.19
CA SER A 66 5.61 -1.18 5.08
C SER A 66 6.26 -1.17 6.46
N PRO A 67 6.44 -2.29 7.20
CA PRO A 67 7.09 -2.25 8.51
C PRO A 67 8.60 -2.02 8.41
N ARG A 68 9.18 -2.01 7.20
CA ARG A 68 10.61 -1.75 6.95
C ARG A 68 10.85 -0.35 6.37
N THR A 69 9.80 0.45 6.27
CA THR A 69 9.83 1.78 5.68
C THR A 69 9.16 2.76 6.64
N CYS A 70 9.86 3.80 7.06
CA CYS A 70 9.25 4.84 7.87
C CYS A 70 8.10 5.50 7.10
N GLU A 71 6.89 5.48 7.66
CA GLU A 71 5.71 6.05 7.03
C GLU A 71 5.86 7.57 6.78
N ILE A 72 6.59 8.29 7.62
CA ILE A 72 6.76 9.75 7.52
C ILE A 72 7.79 10.12 6.45
N CYS A 73 9.02 9.56 6.53
CA CYS A 73 10.14 10.02 5.70
C CYS A 73 10.55 9.06 4.58
N GLY A 74 10.02 7.84 4.56
CA GLY A 74 10.31 6.82 3.53
C GLY A 74 11.69 6.18 3.65
N ALA A 75 12.46 6.54 4.69
CA ALA A 75 13.74 5.91 4.95
C ALA A 75 13.55 4.44 5.36
N ALA A 76 14.49 3.60 4.94
CA ALA A 76 14.56 2.21 5.42
C ALA A 76 14.76 2.19 6.93
N GLY A 77 13.89 1.47 7.63
CA GLY A 77 13.93 1.32 9.08
C GLY A 77 12.85 0.34 9.52
N SER A 78 13.16 -0.53 10.47
CA SER A 78 12.19 -1.51 10.96
C SER A 78 11.34 -0.92 12.08
N LEU A 79 10.04 -1.17 12.02
CA LEU A 79 9.16 -1.04 13.17
C LEU A 79 9.71 -1.92 14.29
N ARG A 80 9.86 -1.34 15.49
CA ARG A 80 10.08 -2.16 16.68
C ARG A 80 8.86 -3.04 16.83
N THR A 81 9.02 -4.34 16.63
CA THR A 81 8.01 -5.34 16.98
C THR A 81 7.75 -5.20 18.48
N PHE A 82 6.69 -4.49 18.84
CA PHE A 82 6.16 -4.54 20.20
C PHE A 82 5.57 -5.93 20.39
N HIS A 83 6.37 -6.83 20.96
CA HIS A 83 5.85 -8.03 21.61
C HIS A 83 5.00 -7.55 22.80
N TRP A 84 3.69 -7.80 22.73
CA TRP A 84 2.82 -7.83 23.91
C TRP A 84 2.96 -9.18 24.60
#